data_AF-A0A7Y5ZAY5-F1
#
_entry.id   AF-A0A7Y5ZAY5-F1
#
_cell.length_a   1.000
_cell.length_b   1.000
_cell.length_c   1.000
_cell.angle_alpha   90.00
_cell.angle_beta   90.00
_cell.angle_gamma   90.00
#
_symmetry.space_group_name_H-M   'P 1'
#
loop_
_entity.id
_entity.type
_entity.pdbx_description
1 polymer ?
#
loop_
_entity_poly.entity_id
_entity_poly.type
_entity_poly.pdbx_seq_one_letter_code
_entity_poly.pdbx_strand_id
1 'polypeptide(L)'
;MLSEDGVRLFDFGLGLATEGPLKDLPHLNRNRLNAWTPGYAAPELLDGSPLSARADVYGVACVLYELASGRHPFRRLSSTQARVDGLEHELKAPPNLPRRCWSALRTALALDPGRRNIGAAQLRDALGGVSSWW
;
A
#
# COMPACT_ATOMS: atom_id res chain seq x y z
N MET A 1 3.20 -2.20 -14.35
CA MET A 1 3.18 -2.69 -15.74
C MET A 1 3.48 -4.19 -15.71
N LEU A 2 2.74 -4.97 -16.49
CA LEU A 2 3.03 -6.39 -16.70
C LEU A 2 3.67 -6.54 -18.08
N SER A 3 4.86 -7.12 -18.13
CA SER A 3 5.58 -7.44 -19.38
C SER A 3 5.89 -8.94 -19.43
N GLU A 4 6.46 -9.41 -20.53
CA GLU A 4 6.91 -10.80 -20.66
C GLU A 4 7.93 -11.17 -19.57
N ASP A 5 8.83 -10.25 -19.22
CA ASP A 5 9.80 -10.40 -18.12
C ASP A 5 9.21 -10.20 -16.71
N GLY A 6 7.88 -10.18 -16.59
CA GLY A 6 7.15 -10.07 -15.33
C GLY A 6 6.71 -8.65 -14.95
N VAL A 7 6.49 -8.44 -13.65
CA VAL A 7 5.95 -7.18 -13.12
C VAL A 7 7.04 -6.13 -12.99
N ARG A 8 6.73 -4.88 -13.37
CA ARG A 8 7.57 -3.69 -13.18
C ARG A 8 6.74 -2.56 -12.57
N LEU A 9 7.30 -1.87 -11.58
CA LEU A 9 6.75 -0.61 -11.09
C LEU A 9 7.06 0.49 -12.10
N PHE A 10 6.08 1.33 -12.39
CA PHE A 10 6.18 2.45 -13.33
C PHE A 10 5.35 3.60 -12.78
N ASP A 11 5.54 4.79 -13.36
CA ASP A 11 4.86 6.03 -12.95
C ASP A 11 5.23 6.51 -11.54
N PHE A 12 6.41 7.14 -11.44
CA PHE A 12 6.90 7.79 -10.24
C PHE A 12 6.50 9.28 -10.17
N GLY A 13 5.45 9.71 -10.90
CA GLY A 13 5.08 11.13 -11.02
C GLY A 13 4.82 11.85 -9.70
N LEU A 14 4.49 11.13 -8.63
CA LEU A 14 4.29 11.66 -7.28
C LEU A 14 5.41 11.30 -6.29
N GLY A 15 6.40 10.52 -6.74
CA GLY A 15 7.51 10.04 -5.91
C GLY A 15 8.38 11.18 -5.39
N LEU A 16 9.12 10.90 -4.32
CA LEU A 16 10.13 11.80 -3.76
C LEU A 16 11.41 10.97 -3.55
N ALA A 17 12.54 11.51 -3.99
CA ALA A 17 13.83 10.88 -3.74
C ALA A 17 14.12 10.87 -2.23
N THR A 18 14.79 9.83 -1.75
CA THR A 18 15.15 9.69 -0.33
C THR A 18 16.10 10.79 0.15
N GLU A 19 16.90 11.34 -0.76
CA GLU A 19 17.79 12.48 -0.53
C GLU A 19 17.04 13.82 -0.43
N GLY A 20 15.71 13.78 -0.59
CA GLY A 20 14.85 14.95 -0.59
C GLY A 20 14.63 15.54 -1.98
N PRO A 21 14.05 16.74 -2.07
CA PRO A 21 13.85 17.42 -3.33
C PRO A 21 15.21 17.68 -3.98
N LEU A 22 15.36 17.23 -5.23
CA LEU A 22 16.55 17.52 -6.02
C LEU A 22 16.66 19.03 -6.22
N LYS A 23 17.87 19.56 -6.03
CA LYS A 23 18.17 20.97 -6.22
C LYS A 23 17.89 21.33 -7.69
N ASP A 24 17.28 22.50 -7.90
CA ASP A 24 16.99 23.07 -9.23
C ASP A 24 15.94 22.34 -10.08
N LEU A 25 15.16 21.40 -9.50
CA LEU A 25 14.00 20.79 -10.15
C LEU A 25 12.67 21.33 -9.63
N PRO A 26 11.63 21.43 -10.49
CA PRO A 26 10.29 21.83 -10.07
C PRO A 26 9.78 20.93 -8.93
N HIS A 27 9.33 21.55 -7.84
CA HIS A 27 8.73 20.83 -6.73
C HIS A 27 7.24 20.60 -6.99
N LEU A 28 6.82 19.34 -6.92
CA LEU A 28 5.43 18.98 -7.13
C LEU A 28 4.59 19.34 -5.90
N ASN A 29 3.65 20.28 -6.06
CA ASN A 29 2.71 20.64 -5.01
C ASN A 29 1.53 19.64 -4.99
N ARG A 30 1.70 18.57 -4.22
CA ARG A 30 0.75 17.45 -4.13
C ARG A 30 -0.61 17.85 -3.54
N ASN A 31 -0.63 18.84 -2.63
CA ASN A 31 -1.87 19.36 -2.03
C ASN A 31 -2.72 20.14 -3.03
N ARG A 32 -2.11 20.83 -4.01
CA ARG A 32 -2.86 21.56 -5.05
C ARG A 32 -3.49 20.66 -6.10
N LEU A 33 -2.98 19.46 -6.29
CA LEU A 33 -3.35 18.60 -7.41
C LEU A 33 -4.42 17.56 -7.06
N ASN A 34 -4.81 17.42 -5.77
CA ASN A 34 -5.59 16.27 -5.29
C ASN A 34 -5.06 14.94 -5.87
N ALA A 35 -3.74 14.83 -5.99
CA ALA A 35 -3.11 13.85 -6.88
C ALA A 35 -3.19 12.41 -6.38
N TRP A 36 -3.71 12.21 -5.18
CA TRP A 36 -3.85 10.88 -4.60
C TRP A 36 -4.96 10.10 -5.28
N THR A 37 -4.74 8.80 -5.48
CA THR A 37 -5.82 7.86 -5.75
C THR A 37 -6.44 7.44 -4.41
N PRO A 38 -7.61 7.99 -3.99
CA PRO A 38 -8.00 7.96 -2.58
C PRO A 38 -8.18 6.55 -2.00
N GLY A 39 -8.57 5.57 -2.83
CA GLY A 39 -8.72 4.18 -2.41
C GLY A 39 -7.40 3.47 -2.07
N TYR A 40 -6.28 3.90 -2.65
CA TYR A 40 -4.97 3.25 -2.47
C TYR A 40 -3.98 4.12 -1.68
N ALA A 41 -4.25 5.42 -1.55
CA ALA A 41 -3.43 6.32 -0.74
C ALA A 41 -3.63 6.02 0.76
N ALA A 42 -2.53 5.97 1.50
CA ALA A 42 -2.59 5.75 2.94
C ALA A 42 -3.31 6.92 3.66
N PRO A 43 -4.03 6.69 4.77
CA PRO A 43 -4.80 7.72 5.46
C PRO A 43 -3.96 8.96 5.79
N GLU A 44 -2.74 8.75 6.25
CA GLU A 44 -1.83 9.83 6.63
C GLU A 44 -1.47 10.76 5.46
N LEU A 45 -1.43 10.26 4.22
CA LEU A 45 -1.18 11.09 3.03
C LEU A 45 -2.39 11.98 2.70
N LEU A 46 -3.60 11.47 2.92
CA LEU A 46 -4.84 12.23 2.76
C LEU A 46 -5.00 13.27 3.88
N ASP A 47 -4.45 12.99 5.05
CA ASP A 47 -4.37 13.92 6.18
C ASP A 47 -3.22 14.96 6.01
N GLY A 48 -2.45 14.89 4.93
CA GLY A 48 -1.37 15.85 4.61
C GLY A 48 -0.03 15.58 5.28
N SER A 49 0.17 14.38 5.84
CA SER A 49 1.46 13.98 6.42
C SER A 49 2.55 13.86 5.34
N PRO A 50 3.84 13.97 5.70
CA PRO A 50 4.93 13.75 4.77
C PRO A 50 4.91 12.35 4.14
N LEU A 51 5.43 12.26 2.91
CA LEU A 51 5.67 11.00 2.23
C LEU A 51 6.54 10.07 3.08
N SER A 52 6.21 8.78 3.07
CA SER A 52 6.99 7.77 3.77
C SER A 52 6.87 6.42 3.08
N ALA A 53 7.89 5.57 3.23
CA ALA A 53 7.84 4.20 2.75
C ALA A 53 6.69 3.38 3.38
N ARG A 54 6.21 3.76 4.57
CA ARG A 54 5.04 3.11 5.19
C ARG A 54 3.74 3.38 4.43
N ALA A 55 3.63 4.53 3.79
CA ALA A 55 2.49 4.85 2.94
C ALA A 55 2.50 3.99 1.67
N ASP A 56 3.68 3.77 1.07
CA ASP A 56 3.83 2.87 -0.08
C ASP A 56 3.47 1.42 0.28
N VAL A 57 3.88 0.96 1.46
CA VAL A 57 3.53 -0.38 1.97
C VAL A 57 2.02 -0.57 2.06
N TYR A 58 1.27 0.45 2.49
CA TYR A 58 -0.20 0.40 2.51
C TYR A 58 -0.79 0.28 1.10
N GLY A 59 -0.36 1.12 0.17
CA GLY A 59 -0.86 1.08 -1.21
C GLY A 59 -0.59 -0.27 -1.88
N VAL A 60 0.62 -0.80 -1.70
CA VAL A 60 0.98 -2.15 -2.17
C VAL A 60 0.13 -3.23 -1.49
N ALA A 61 -0.14 -3.11 -0.19
CA ALA A 61 -1.01 -4.04 0.53
C ALA A 61 -2.45 -4.03 0.01
N CYS A 62 -2.99 -2.86 -0.34
CA CYS A 62 -4.31 -2.76 -0.98
C CYS A 62 -4.36 -3.54 -2.30
N VAL A 63 -3.33 -3.38 -3.14
CA VAL A 63 -3.21 -4.12 -4.41
C VAL A 63 -3.09 -5.63 -4.16
N LEU A 64 -2.22 -6.06 -3.24
CA LEU A 64 -2.02 -7.48 -2.93
C LEU A 64 -3.29 -8.14 -2.38
N TYR A 65 -4.03 -7.44 -1.52
CA TYR A 65 -5.32 -7.93 -1.02
C TYR A 65 -6.34 -8.07 -2.15
N GLU A 66 -6.41 -7.08 -3.05
CA GLU A 66 -7.31 -7.11 -4.19
C GLU A 66 -6.97 -8.24 -5.18
N LEU A 67 -5.68 -8.49 -5.42
CA LEU A 67 -5.23 -9.64 -6.21
C LEU A 67 -5.58 -10.98 -5.56
N ALA A 68 -5.44 -11.08 -4.24
CA ALA A 68 -5.70 -12.33 -3.50
C ALA A 68 -7.21 -12.62 -3.31
N SER A 69 -8.06 -11.59 -3.26
CA SER A 69 -9.48 -11.73 -2.93
C SER A 69 -10.44 -11.35 -4.06
N GLY A 70 -9.95 -10.71 -5.13
CA GLY A 70 -10.75 -10.09 -6.18
C GLY A 70 -11.50 -8.83 -5.73
N ARG A 71 -11.27 -8.32 -4.51
CA ARG A 71 -11.97 -7.17 -3.93
C ARG A 71 -11.02 -6.23 -3.22
N HIS A 72 -11.20 -4.93 -3.37
CA HIS A 72 -10.45 -3.94 -2.59
C HIS A 72 -10.72 -4.10 -1.07
N PRO A 73 -9.72 -3.97 -0.19
CA PRO A 73 -9.89 -4.18 1.26
C PRO A 73 -10.96 -3.27 1.87
N PHE A 74 -11.05 -2.03 1.38
CA PHE A 74 -11.95 -1.00 1.90
C PHE A 74 -12.96 -0.48 0.85
N ARG A 75 -13.43 -1.36 -0.04
CA ARG A 75 -14.50 -1.04 -1.02
C ARG A 75 -14.18 0.15 -1.94
N ARG A 76 -12.88 0.43 -2.19
CA ARG A 76 -12.35 1.61 -2.90
C ARG A 76 -12.81 2.97 -2.35
N LEU A 77 -13.30 3.02 -1.12
CA LEU A 77 -13.52 4.29 -0.41
C LEU A 77 -12.18 4.95 -0.11
N SER A 78 -12.18 6.26 0.10
CA SER A 78 -10.98 6.91 0.62
C SER A 78 -10.55 6.26 1.93
N SER A 79 -9.25 6.12 2.14
CA SER A 79 -8.73 5.47 3.33
C SER A 79 -9.07 6.23 4.63
N THR A 80 -9.30 7.54 4.55
CA THR A 80 -9.87 8.34 5.65
C THR A 80 -11.33 8.00 5.94
N GLN A 81 -12.17 7.79 4.91
CA GLN A 81 -13.55 7.33 5.09
C GLN A 81 -13.57 5.90 5.65
N ALA A 82 -12.72 5.01 5.14
CA ALA A 82 -12.60 3.64 5.65
C ALA A 82 -12.22 3.61 7.14
N ARG A 83 -11.42 4.58 7.60
CA ARG A 83 -11.05 4.76 9.01
C ARG A 83 -12.24 5.22 9.84
N VAL A 84 -13.00 6.21 9.37
CA VAL A 84 -14.22 6.69 10.02
C VAL A 84 -15.27 5.59 10.14
N ASP A 85 -15.45 4.81 9.07
CA ASP A 85 -16.42 3.70 9.01
C ASP A 85 -15.94 2.44 9.75
N GLY A 86 -14.70 2.43 10.27
CA GLY A 86 -14.16 1.31 11.04
C GLY A 86 -13.93 0.04 10.22
N LEU A 87 -13.80 0.14 8.89
CA LEU A 87 -13.76 -1.01 7.98
C LEU A 87 -12.58 -1.96 8.20
N GLU A 88 -11.54 -1.54 8.92
CA GLU A 88 -10.43 -2.42 9.31
C GLU A 88 -10.90 -3.66 10.11
N HIS A 89 -11.97 -3.52 10.91
CA HIS A 89 -12.53 -4.63 11.69
C HIS A 89 -13.28 -5.65 10.82
N GLU A 90 -13.70 -5.26 9.62
CA GLU A 90 -14.43 -6.12 8.70
C GLU A 90 -13.52 -6.94 7.78
N LEU A 91 -12.21 -6.66 7.79
CA LEU A 91 -11.25 -7.33 6.94
C LEU A 91 -11.21 -8.85 7.21
N LYS A 92 -11.29 -9.63 6.14
CA LYS A 92 -11.24 -11.10 6.18
C LYS A 92 -10.03 -11.61 5.41
N ALA A 93 -9.47 -12.72 5.88
CA ALA A 93 -8.42 -13.41 5.13
C ALA A 93 -8.96 -13.85 3.76
N PRO A 94 -8.28 -13.53 2.64
CA PRO A 94 -8.65 -14.04 1.33
C PRO A 94 -8.62 -15.58 1.29
N PRO A 95 -9.53 -16.22 0.55
CA PRO A 95 -9.51 -17.67 0.37
C PRO A 95 -8.14 -18.14 -0.16
N ASN A 96 -7.63 -19.25 0.36
CA ASN A 96 -6.34 -19.84 -0.03
C ASN A 96 -5.09 -19.01 0.28
N LEU A 97 -5.20 -17.86 0.97
CA LEU A 97 -4.03 -17.12 1.44
C LEU A 97 -3.49 -17.75 2.73
N PRO A 98 -2.22 -18.21 2.78
CA PRO A 98 -1.64 -18.79 4.00
C PRO A 98 -1.72 -17.83 5.18
N ARG A 99 -1.89 -18.37 6.40
CA ARG A 99 -2.04 -17.56 7.64
C ARG A 99 -0.90 -16.55 7.84
N ARG A 100 0.34 -16.93 7.52
CA ARG A 100 1.51 -16.03 7.61
C ARG A 100 1.38 -14.83 6.66
N CYS A 101 0.94 -15.09 5.43
CA CYS A 101 0.76 -14.09 4.39
C CYS A 101 -0.37 -13.13 4.80
N TRP A 102 -1.47 -13.69 5.32
CA TRP A 102 -2.56 -12.89 5.86
C TRP A 102 -2.12 -12.02 7.03
N SER A 103 -1.34 -12.56 7.98
CA SER A 103 -0.86 -11.78 9.12
C SER A 103 -0.02 -10.58 8.67
N ALA A 104 0.93 -10.78 7.76
CA ALA A 104 1.75 -9.71 7.21
C ALA A 104 0.92 -8.67 6.43
N LEU A 105 0.01 -9.16 5.59
CA LEU A 105 -0.87 -8.30 4.78
C LEU A 105 -1.81 -7.47 5.65
N ARG A 106 -2.39 -8.05 6.70
CA ARG A 106 -3.26 -7.36 7.65
C ARG A 106 -2.50 -6.26 8.40
N THR A 107 -1.26 -6.51 8.82
CA THR A 107 -0.41 -5.47 9.42
C THR A 107 -0.13 -4.34 8.43
N ALA A 108 0.16 -4.66 7.17
CA ALA A 108 0.41 -3.67 6.13
C ALA A 108 -0.84 -2.83 5.77
N LEU A 109 -2.04 -3.38 5.92
CA LEU A 109 -3.34 -2.71 5.69
C LEU A 109 -3.82 -1.84 6.86
N ALA A 110 -3.09 -1.78 7.98
CA ALA A 110 -3.51 -0.99 9.14
C ALA A 110 -3.75 0.48 8.76
N LEU A 111 -4.93 1.00 9.13
CA LEU A 111 -5.30 2.40 8.86
C LEU A 111 -4.56 3.37 9.80
N ASP A 112 -4.07 2.86 10.93
CA ASP A 112 -3.12 3.55 11.80
C ASP A 112 -1.67 3.26 11.35
N PRO A 113 -0.90 4.28 10.91
CA PRO A 113 0.50 4.11 10.50
C PRO A 113 1.44 3.66 11.63
N GLY A 114 1.05 3.86 12.91
CA GLY A 114 1.79 3.34 14.07
C GLY A 114 1.67 1.82 14.22
N ARG A 115 0.53 1.25 13.79
CA ARG A 115 0.28 -0.20 13.78
C ARG A 115 0.83 -0.89 12.52
N ARG A 116 1.19 -0.12 11.49
CA ARG A 116 1.80 -0.60 10.23
C ARG A 116 3.31 -0.84 10.37
N ASN A 117 3.71 -1.66 11.34
CA ASN A 117 5.09 -1.95 11.68
C ASN A 117 5.71 -3.06 10.79
N ILE A 118 5.54 -2.93 9.47
CA ILE A 118 6.10 -3.84 8.47
C ILE A 118 6.63 -3.06 7.27
N GLY A 119 7.82 -3.42 6.80
CA GLY A 119 8.43 -2.85 5.60
C GLY A 119 8.18 -3.69 4.34
N ALA A 120 8.49 -3.12 3.17
CA ALA A 120 8.31 -3.79 1.88
C ALA A 120 9.08 -5.12 1.77
N ALA A 121 10.31 -5.18 2.28
CA ALA A 121 11.10 -6.41 2.29
C ALA A 121 10.46 -7.52 3.13
N GLN A 122 10.00 -7.18 4.35
CA GLN A 122 9.32 -8.13 5.23
C GLN A 122 8.00 -8.63 4.65
N LEU A 123 7.23 -7.73 4.01
CA LEU A 123 5.99 -8.09 3.32
C LEU A 123 6.27 -9.04 2.15
N ARG A 124 7.31 -8.76 1.33
CA ARG A 124 7.77 -9.64 0.26
C ARG A 124 8.16 -11.01 0.81
N ASP A 125 8.97 -11.07 1.85
CA ASP A 125 9.48 -12.34 2.39
C ASP A 125 8.33 -13.20 2.95
N ALA A 126 7.34 -12.58 3.61
CA ALA A 126 6.14 -13.27 4.08
C ALA A 126 5.35 -13.93 2.93
N LEU A 127 5.28 -13.26 1.78
CA LEU A 127 4.58 -13.73 0.57
C LEU A 127 5.41 -14.70 -0.27
N GLY A 128 6.73 -14.52 -0.31
CA GLY A 128 7.68 -15.29 -1.11
C GLY A 128 7.96 -16.71 -0.60
N GLY A 129 7.55 -17.03 0.63
CA GLY A 129 7.74 -18.36 1.25
C GLY A 129 6.91 -19.51 0.66
N VAL A 130 6.45 -19.43 -0.60
CA VAL A 130 5.81 -20.55 -1.32
C VAL A 130 6.78 -21.07 -2.38
N SER A 131 7.90 -21.68 -1.97
CA SER A 131 8.71 -22.54 -2.85
C SER A 131 9.63 -23.45 -2.04
N SER A 132 9.16 -24.69 -1.84
CA SER A 132 10.01 -25.89 -1.89
C SER A 132 9.10 -27.09 -2.20
N TRP A 133 8.50 -27.07 -3.39
CA TRP A 133 7.94 -28.26 -4.02
C TRP A 133 8.22 -28.18 -5.52
N TRP A 134 9.48 -28.47 -5.87
CA TRP A 134 9.93 -29.17 -7.07
C TRP A 134 11.24 -29.88 -6.70
#